data_AF-A0A5J9TM64-F1
#
_entry.id   AF-A0A5J9TM64-F1
#
_cell.length_a   1.000
_cell.length_b   1.000
_cell.length_c   1.000
_cell.angle_alpha   90.00
_cell.angle_beta   90.00
_cell.angle_gamma   90.00
#
_symmetry.space_group_name_H-M   'P 1'
#
loop_
_entity.id
_entity.type
_entity.pdbx_description
1 polymer ?
#
loop_
_entity_poly.entity_id
_entity_poly.type
_entity_poly.pdbx_seq_one_letter_code
_entity_poly.pdbx_strand_id
1 'polypeptide(L)'
;MRPWIVLFGDFITEEAFGEGGWGAHLANHYSRSADILLRGYNHALGGAIPKPVRAFTVFFGANDAALPDRASKLQHVPAAEYRDNLRAICALLKKRWPSVVVILITPPPVDEDGRLR
;
A
#
# COMPACT_ATOMS: atom_id res chain seq x y z
N MET A 1 -22.32 2.87 11.90
CA MET A 1 -21.68 2.99 10.57
C MET A 1 -20.57 1.96 10.48
N ARG A 2 -20.45 1.24 9.36
CA ARG A 2 -19.37 0.25 9.19
C ARG A 2 -18.02 0.98 9.08
N PRO A 3 -16.94 0.44 9.69
CA PRO A 3 -15.62 1.01 9.54
C PRO A 3 -15.02 0.69 8.17
N TRP A 4 -14.02 1.49 7.79
CA TRP A 4 -13.28 1.33 6.55
C TRP A 4 -11.92 0.69 6.79
N ILE A 5 -11.53 -0.20 5.88
CA ILE A 5 -10.16 -0.69 5.72
C ILE A 5 -9.65 -0.11 4.41
N VAL A 6 -8.58 0.68 4.48
CA VAL A 6 -8.03 1.36 3.30
C VAL A 6 -6.83 0.58 2.77
N LEU A 7 -6.85 0.25 1.48
CA LEU A 7 -5.74 -0.36 0.77
C LEU A 7 -4.87 0.76 0.20
N PHE A 8 -3.67 0.95 0.76
CA PHE A 8 -2.72 1.99 0.35
C PHE A 8 -1.39 1.36 -0.06
N GLY A 9 -0.88 1.73 -1.23
CA GLY A 9 0.28 1.10 -1.85
C GLY A 9 0.48 1.51 -3.31
N ASP A 10 1.33 0.80 -4.04
CA ASP A 10 1.67 1.05 -5.44
C ASP A 10 0.69 0.43 -6.45
N PHE A 11 1.11 0.25 -7.70
CA PHE A 11 0.28 -0.33 -8.77
C PHE A 11 -0.23 -1.74 -8.42
N ILE A 12 0.51 -2.51 -7.61
CA ILE A 12 0.06 -3.83 -7.13
C ILE A 12 -1.19 -3.68 -6.27
N THR A 13 -1.27 -2.58 -5.51
CA THR A 13 -2.47 -2.24 -4.75
C THR A 13 -3.58 -1.72 -5.67
N GLU A 14 -3.27 -0.95 -6.71
CA GLU A 14 -4.27 -0.50 -7.72
C GLU A 14 -4.97 -1.68 -8.40
N GLU A 15 -4.25 -2.77 -8.64
CA GLU A 15 -4.77 -4.01 -9.21
C GLU A 15 -5.48 -4.93 -8.20
N ALA A 16 -5.63 -4.52 -6.93
CA ALA A 16 -6.20 -5.37 -5.87
C ALA A 16 -7.63 -5.86 -6.16
N PHE A 17 -8.38 -5.18 -7.04
CA PHE A 17 -9.73 -5.55 -7.45
C PHE A 17 -9.80 -6.15 -8.87
N GLY A 18 -8.66 -6.48 -9.47
CA GLY A 18 -8.61 -7.29 -10.69
C GLY A 18 -9.22 -8.68 -10.48
N GLU A 19 -9.32 -9.48 -11.56
CA GLU A 19 -9.85 -10.84 -11.50
C GLU A 19 -9.02 -11.70 -10.52
N GLY A 20 -9.67 -12.27 -9.51
CA GLY A 20 -8.99 -13.00 -8.42
C GLY A 20 -8.17 -12.13 -7.46
N GLY A 21 -8.34 -10.80 -7.51
CA GLY A 21 -7.58 -9.85 -6.72
C GLY A 21 -7.85 -9.92 -5.22
N TRP A 22 -6.81 -9.70 -4.43
CA TRP A 22 -6.85 -9.81 -2.96
C TRP A 22 -7.79 -8.79 -2.29
N GLY A 23 -7.99 -7.62 -2.89
CA GLY A 23 -8.95 -6.60 -2.42
C GLY A 23 -10.40 -7.06 -2.51
N ALA A 24 -10.76 -7.78 -3.58
CA ALA A 24 -12.08 -8.40 -3.72
C ALA A 24 -12.30 -9.51 -2.69
N HIS A 25 -11.27 -10.34 -2.44
CA HIS A 25 -11.31 -11.36 -1.38
C HIS A 25 -11.48 -10.74 0.01
N LEU A 26 -10.79 -9.63 0.31
CA LEU A 26 -10.98 -8.90 1.55
C LEU A 26 -12.40 -8.32 1.67
N ALA A 27 -12.94 -7.75 0.60
CA ALA A 27 -14.29 -7.19 0.60
C ALA A 27 -15.36 -8.26 0.85
N ASN A 28 -15.17 -9.45 0.26
CA ASN A 28 -16.03 -10.59 0.53
C ASN A 28 -15.88 -11.10 1.97
N HIS A 29 -14.65 -11.26 2.45
CA HIS A 29 -14.37 -11.75 3.81
C HIS A 29 -14.96 -10.84 4.89
N TYR A 30 -14.77 -9.53 4.75
CA TYR A 30 -15.30 -8.52 5.68
C TYR A 30 -16.73 -8.09 5.36
N SER A 31 -17.44 -8.78 4.46
CA SER A 31 -18.80 -8.46 4.09
C SER A 31 -19.67 -8.23 5.31
N ARG A 32 -20.40 -7.11 5.30
CA ARG A 32 -21.27 -6.64 6.39
C ARG A 32 -20.57 -6.17 7.68
N SER A 33 -19.25 -6.33 7.81
CA SER A 33 -18.47 -5.94 9.00
C SER A 33 -17.56 -4.73 8.78
N ALA A 34 -16.96 -4.58 7.59
CA ALA A 34 -16.16 -3.42 7.19
C ALA A 34 -16.24 -3.21 5.68
N ASP A 35 -16.06 -1.97 5.24
CA ASP A 35 -15.99 -1.62 3.82
C ASP A 35 -14.52 -1.45 3.39
N ILE A 36 -14.18 -1.92 2.18
CA ILE A 36 -12.82 -1.86 1.65
C ILE A 36 -12.70 -0.68 0.69
N LEU A 37 -11.71 0.17 0.91
CA LEU A 37 -11.45 1.35 0.07
C LEU A 37 -10.09 1.24 -0.61
N LEU A 38 -10.08 1.26 -1.93
CA LEU A 38 -8.84 1.34 -2.71
C LEU A 38 -8.31 2.77 -2.80
N ARG A 39 -7.05 2.98 -2.43
CA ARG A 39 -6.28 4.23 -2.60
C ARG A 39 -4.85 3.90 -3.02
N GLY A 40 -4.64 3.51 -4.27
CA GLY A 40 -3.29 3.29 -4.82
C GLY A 40 -2.47 4.58 -4.98
N TYR A 41 -1.22 4.45 -5.45
CA TYR A 41 -0.19 5.49 -5.46
C TYR A 41 -0.63 6.81 -6.13
N ASN A 42 -1.42 6.74 -7.20
CA ASN A 42 -1.92 7.94 -7.88
C ASN A 42 -3.07 8.64 -7.12
N HIS A 43 -3.64 7.97 -6.13
CA HIS A 43 -4.64 8.50 -5.22
C HIS A 43 -4.00 8.80 -3.87
N ALA A 44 -3.17 9.85 -3.83
CA ALA A 44 -2.65 10.40 -2.59
C ALA A 44 -3.77 10.49 -1.52
N LEU A 45 -3.41 10.32 -0.25
CA LEU A 45 -4.32 10.44 0.91
C LEU A 45 -5.08 11.79 1.02
N GLY A 46 -4.89 12.70 0.06
CA GLY A 46 -5.61 13.96 -0.07
C GLY A 46 -7.08 13.81 -0.48
N GLY A 47 -7.49 12.67 -1.03
CA GLY A 47 -8.91 12.37 -1.25
C GLY A 47 -9.67 12.17 0.07
N ALA A 48 -10.97 12.48 0.09
CA ALA A 48 -11.79 12.22 1.27
C ALA A 48 -11.82 10.71 1.58
N ILE A 49 -11.38 10.35 2.79
CA ILE A 49 -11.47 9.00 3.35
C ILE A 49 -12.63 9.00 4.35
N PRO A 50 -13.69 8.19 4.12
CA PRO A 50 -14.81 8.08 5.03
C PRO A 50 -14.36 7.61 6.44
N LYS A 51 -15.08 8.06 7.47
CA LYS A 51 -14.86 7.65 8.87
C LYS A 51 -16.02 6.77 9.33
N PRO A 52 -15.80 5.84 10.28
CA PRO A 52 -14.55 5.56 10.97
C PRO A 52 -13.60 4.69 10.14
N VAL A 53 -12.28 4.93 10.24
CA VAL A 53 -11.27 4.06 9.62
C VAL A 53 -10.67 3.16 10.70
N ARG A 54 -10.61 1.84 10.44
CA ARG A 54 -10.07 0.87 11.39
C ARG A 54 -8.68 0.40 11.04
N ALA A 55 -8.36 0.27 9.75
CA ALA A 55 -7.04 -0.15 9.31
C ALA A 55 -6.60 0.52 8.00
N PHE A 56 -5.29 0.62 7.82
CA PHE A 56 -4.63 0.87 6.55
C PHE A 56 -3.66 -0.28 6.27
N THR A 57 -3.65 -0.79 5.03
CA THR A 57 -2.47 -1.49 4.53
C THR A 57 -1.47 -0.46 4.02
N VAL A 58 -0.18 -0.77 4.09
CA VAL A 58 0.89 -0.02 3.44
C VAL A 58 1.72 -1.04 2.67
N PHE A 59 1.56 -1.05 1.35
CA PHE A 59 2.17 -2.02 0.46
C PHE A 59 3.00 -1.30 -0.61
N PHE A 60 4.21 -0.91 -0.21
CA PHE A 60 5.21 -0.23 -1.03
C PHE A 60 6.55 -0.95 -0.95
N GLY A 61 7.40 -0.72 -1.94
CA GLY A 61 8.79 -1.16 -1.95
C GLY A 61 9.17 -1.96 -3.20
N ALA A 62 8.21 -2.39 -4.02
CA ALA A 62 8.50 -3.06 -5.29
C ALA A 62 9.26 -2.11 -6.24
N ASN A 63 8.77 -0.88 -6.35
CA ASN A 63 9.39 0.17 -7.17
C ASN A 63 10.69 0.70 -6.56
N ASP A 64 10.69 0.94 -5.24
CA ASP A 64 11.84 1.44 -4.46
C ASP A 64 13.08 0.54 -4.61
N ALA A 65 12.86 -0.78 -4.75
CA ALA A 65 13.90 -1.78 -4.94
C ALA A 65 14.50 -1.81 -6.36
N ALA A 66 14.07 -0.91 -7.26
CA ALA A 66 14.67 -0.77 -8.59
C ALA A 66 16.19 -0.59 -8.49
N LEU A 67 16.94 -1.17 -9.43
CA LEU A 67 18.39 -1.03 -9.45
C LEU A 67 18.79 0.37 -9.95
N PRO A 68 19.77 1.03 -9.31
CA PRO A 68 20.16 2.41 -9.64
C PRO A 68 20.85 2.55 -11.01
N ASP A 69 21.32 1.45 -11.58
CA ASP A 69 22.05 1.37 -12.85
C ASP A 69 21.18 0.87 -14.03
N ARG A 70 19.87 0.72 -13.83
CA ARG A 70 18.94 0.14 -14.83
C ARG A 70 17.86 1.10 -15.30
N ALA A 71 17.01 0.62 -16.22
CA ALA A 71 15.95 1.43 -16.83
C ALA A 71 14.99 2.06 -15.80
N SER A 72 14.68 1.32 -14.73
CA SER A 72 13.79 1.78 -13.65
C SER A 72 14.49 2.60 -12.56
N LYS A 73 15.74 3.05 -12.76
CA LYS A 73 16.54 3.78 -11.76
C LYS A 73 15.86 5.01 -11.15
N LEU A 74 14.92 5.63 -11.87
CA LEU A 74 14.18 6.80 -11.37
C LEU A 74 13.27 6.46 -10.19
N GLN A 75 12.95 5.18 -10.01
CA GLN A 75 12.15 4.68 -8.88
C GLN A 75 13.02 4.20 -7.72
N HIS A 76 14.35 4.11 -7.90
CA HIS A 76 15.24 3.60 -6.87
C HIS A 76 15.20 4.48 -5.62
N VAL A 77 14.98 3.85 -4.47
CA VAL A 77 15.10 4.48 -3.16
C VAL A 77 16.11 3.69 -2.33
N PRO A 78 17.19 4.33 -1.84
CA PRO A 78 18.14 3.66 -0.95
C PRO A 78 17.46 3.07 0.28
N ALA A 79 17.90 1.90 0.75
CA ALA A 79 17.24 1.17 1.83
C ALA A 79 17.05 2.00 3.13
N ALA A 80 18.00 2.88 3.45
CA ALA A 80 17.89 3.79 4.59
C ALA A 80 16.74 4.80 4.41
N GLU A 81 16.61 5.37 3.21
CA GLU A 81 15.55 6.31 2.86
C GLU A 81 14.18 5.61 2.79
N TYR A 82 14.12 4.42 2.18
CA TYR A 82 12.89 3.60 2.15
C TYR A 82 12.36 3.34 3.57
N ARG A 83 13.24 2.94 4.50
CA ARG A 83 12.87 2.75 5.91
C ARG A 83 12.31 4.02 6.55
N ASP A 84 12.93 5.15 6.29
CA ASP A 84 12.53 6.42 6.89
C ASP A 84 11.22 6.94 6.25
N ASN A 85 11.01 6.70 4.96
CA ASN A 85 9.74 6.93 4.26
C ASN A 85 8.60 6.11 4.85
N LEU A 86 8.78 4.80 5.08
CA LEU A 86 7.77 3.96 5.72
C LEU A 86 7.41 4.46 7.13
N ARG A 87 8.41 4.89 7.92
CA ARG A 87 8.18 5.48 9.25
C ARG A 87 7.38 6.76 9.16
N ALA A 88 7.70 7.64 8.22
CA ALA A 88 6.98 8.89 7.99
C ALA A 88 5.52 8.63 7.59
N ILE A 89 5.27 7.67 6.70
CA ILE A 89 3.92 7.24 6.31
C ILE A 89 3.14 6.73 7.53
N CYS A 90 3.73 5.82 8.31
CA CYS A 90 3.08 5.28 9.51
C CYS A 90 2.75 6.38 10.53
N ALA A 91 3.69 7.30 10.76
CA ALA A 91 3.49 8.42 11.66
C ALA A 91 2.37 9.37 11.19
N LEU A 92 2.31 9.65 9.88
CA LEU A 92 1.25 10.47 9.28
C LEU A 92 -0.14 9.83 9.47
N LEU A 93 -0.26 8.53 9.19
CA LEU A 93 -1.51 7.78 9.34
C LEU A 93 -1.96 7.77 10.81
N LYS A 94 -1.05 7.48 11.75
CA LYS A 94 -1.35 7.51 13.19
C LYS A 94 -1.70 8.90 13.70
N LYS A 95 -1.05 9.95 13.19
CA LYS A 95 -1.39 11.34 13.53
C LYS A 95 -2.81 11.71 13.07
N ARG A 96 -3.20 11.27 11.87
CA ARG A 96 -4.51 11.59 11.28
C ARG A 96 -5.65 10.71 11.81
N TRP A 97 -5.35 9.45 12.12
CA TRP A 97 -6.27 8.47 12.72
C TRP A 97 -5.61 7.77 13.91
N PRO A 98 -5.68 8.35 15.13
CA PRO A 98 -4.94 7.86 16.30
C PRO A 98 -5.16 6.39 16.67
N SER A 99 -6.36 5.87 16.46
CA SER A 99 -6.74 4.48 16.79
C SER A 99 -6.60 3.49 15.63
N VAL A 100 -6.04 3.91 14.49
CA VAL A 100 -5.96 3.06 13.29
C VAL A 100 -4.90 1.98 13.45
N VAL A 101 -5.17 0.78 12.92
CA VAL A 101 -4.16 -0.26 12.76
C VAL A 101 -3.44 -0.03 11.44
N VAL A 102 -2.11 0.03 11.45
CA VAL A 102 -1.31 0.10 10.22
C VAL A 102 -0.70 -1.27 9.99
N ILE A 103 -0.99 -1.86 8.83
CA ILE A 103 -0.53 -3.20 8.42
C ILE A 103 0.50 -2.99 7.32
N LEU A 104 1.78 -3.22 7.63
CA LEU A 104 2.84 -3.22 6.62
C LEU A 104 2.80 -4.55 5.87
N ILE A 105 2.81 -4.49 4.53
CA ILE A 105 2.92 -5.65 3.65
C ILE A 105 4.28 -5.57 2.96
N THR A 106 5.08 -6.61 3.07
CA THR A 106 6.40 -6.67 2.41
C THR A 106 6.22 -6.76 0.90
N PRO A 107 7.11 -6.15 0.09
CA PRO A 107 7.10 -6.29 -1.37
C PRO A 107 7.06 -7.75 -1.83
N PRO A 108 6.50 -8.04 -3.01
CA PRO A 108 6.55 -9.38 -3.58
C PRO A 108 7.99 -9.82 -3.86
N PRO A 109 8.24 -11.14 -4.01
CA PRO A 109 9.53 -11.65 -4.48
C PRO A 109 9.93 -11.03 -5.83
N VAL A 110 11.23 -10.92 -6.06
CA VAL A 110 11.79 -10.45 -7.32
C VAL A 110 12.23 -11.63 -8.17
N ASP A 111 12.00 -11.55 -9.48
CA ASP A 111 12.67 -12.42 -10.45
C ASP A 111 14.08 -11.87 -10.68
N GLU A 112 15.10 -12.54 -10.12
CA GLU A 112 16.49 -12.09 -10.23
C GLU A 112 16.99 -12.13 -11.67
N ASP A 113 16.65 -13.17 -12.44
CA ASP A 113 17.06 -13.29 -13.83
C ASP A 113 16.38 -12.23 -14.70
N GLY A 114 15.08 -12.04 -14.49
CA GLY A 114 14.29 -10.99 -15.16
C GLY A 114 14.78 -9.59 -14.81
N ARG A 115 15.27 -9.36 -13.58
CA ARG A 115 15.76 -8.06 -13.11
C ARG A 115 17.13 -7.68 -13.69
N LEU A 116 17.93 -8.66 -14.10
CA LEU A 116 19.28 -8.46 -14.64
C LEU A 116 19.34 -8.31 -16.17
N ARG A 117 18.29 -8.73 -16.87
CA ARG A 117 18.13 -8.61 -18.33
C ARG A 117 17.74 -7.19 -18.74
#